data_AF-A0A7H0XIZ3-F1
#
_entry.id   AF-A0A7H0XIZ3-F1
#
_cell.length_a   1.000
_cell.length_b   1.000
_cell.length_c   1.000
_cell.angle_alpha   90.00
_cell.angle_beta   90.00
_cell.angle_gamma   90.00
#
_symmetry.space_group_name_H-M   'P 1'
#
loop_
_entity.id
_entity.type
_entity.pdbx_description
1 polymer ?
#
loop_
_entity_poly.entity_id
_entity_poly.type
_entity_poly.pdbx_seq_one_letter_code
_entity_poly.pdbx_strand_id
1 'polypeptide(L)'
;CLLPVLPPDLRPMFQLDEVGLISSDLNELYQTVIRRNNLLNHFIENSVSVMADFLIDQKKLIQEAVDALLDNGIGGQPVRDSHDRPYKSFSDFIQGKEGRFRENLLGKRVDYSGRSVIVVGPLLSLYQCGLPREIAIELFQAFLIRDLIERQIAPNLRAAKIIIRDRGPIIWNVLKQIMQRHPILLNRAPTLHRLGIQAFIPILIEELAIHLHPLVCAGFNADFDGDQMAVHVPLSMEAQVE
;
A
#
# COMPACT_ATOMS: atom_id res chain seq x y z
N CYS A 1 -19.37 13.94 29.17
CA CYS A 1 -18.20 13.36 28.48
C CYS A 1 -17.86 14.18 27.26
N LEU A 2 -16.59 14.23 26.89
CA LEU A 2 -16.13 14.85 25.65
C LEU A 2 -15.72 13.73 24.68
N LEU A 3 -16.18 13.80 23.44
CA LEU A 3 -15.84 12.83 22.40
C LEU A 3 -14.83 13.47 21.43
N PRO A 4 -13.61 12.90 21.29
CA PRO A 4 -12.63 13.43 20.35
C PRO A 4 -13.10 13.23 18.91
N VAL A 5 -12.71 14.17 18.03
CA VAL A 5 -13.00 14.08 16.59
C VAL A 5 -11.69 13.82 15.86
N LEU A 6 -11.69 12.81 15.00
CA LEU A 6 -10.52 12.44 14.18
C LEU A 6 -10.14 13.60 13.24
N PRO A 7 -8.83 13.87 13.02
CA PRO A 7 -8.38 14.84 12.03
C PRO A 7 -9.00 14.59 10.64
N PRO A 8 -9.41 15.64 9.90
CA PRO A 8 -10.05 15.50 8.60
C PRO A 8 -9.28 14.64 7.59
N ASP A 9 -7.95 14.71 7.60
CA ASP A 9 -7.08 13.95 6.68
C ASP A 9 -7.23 12.42 6.83
N LEU A 10 -7.66 11.96 8.01
CA LEU A 10 -7.89 10.54 8.29
C LEU A 10 -9.34 10.11 7.99
N ARG A 11 -10.21 11.05 7.63
CA ARG A 11 -11.62 10.84 7.24
C ARG A 11 -11.96 11.72 6.01
N PRO A 12 -11.25 11.53 4.90
CA PRO A 12 -11.28 12.48 3.80
C PRO A 12 -12.63 12.50 3.08
N MET A 13 -12.86 13.60 2.36
CA MET A 13 -13.98 13.79 1.46
C MET A 13 -13.44 14.28 0.12
N PHE A 14 -13.82 13.62 -0.97
CA PHE A 14 -13.34 13.91 -2.32
C PHE A 14 -14.53 14.10 -3.26
N GLN A 15 -14.40 15.06 -4.17
CA GLN A 15 -15.33 15.19 -5.28
C GLN A 15 -14.70 14.55 -6.52
N LEU A 16 -15.39 13.59 -7.11
CA LEU A 16 -15.03 12.95 -8.37
C LEU A 16 -15.98 13.43 -9.46
N ASP A 17 -15.42 13.73 -10.63
CA ASP A 17 -16.15 14.35 -11.75
C ASP A 17 -17.38 13.54 -12.19
N GLU A 18 -17.30 12.20 -12.15
CA GLU A 18 -18.37 11.30 -12.60
C GLU A 18 -19.24 10.72 -11.47
N VAL A 19 -18.68 10.57 -10.26
CA VAL A 19 -19.31 9.83 -9.15
C VAL A 19 -19.92 10.78 -8.10
N GLY A 20 -19.55 12.06 -8.14
CA GLY A 20 -19.95 13.05 -7.13
C GLY A 20 -19.08 12.99 -5.87
N LEU A 21 -19.67 13.31 -4.72
CA LEU A 21 -18.96 13.42 -3.45
C LEU A 21 -18.80 12.03 -2.79
N ILE A 22 -17.56 11.59 -2.62
CA ILE A 22 -17.21 10.42 -1.83
C ILE A 22 -16.73 10.88 -0.45
N SER A 23 -17.28 10.28 0.60
CA SER A 23 -16.97 10.59 1.99
C SER A 23 -16.63 9.31 2.76
N SER A 24 -15.76 9.43 3.75
CA SER A 24 -15.53 8.35 4.72
C SER A 24 -16.80 8.04 5.53
N ASP A 25 -17.10 6.75 5.74
CA ASP A 25 -18.20 6.29 6.59
C ASP A 25 -18.19 6.92 8.00
N LEU A 26 -17.01 7.23 8.54
CA LEU A 26 -16.87 7.92 9.83
C LEU A 26 -17.51 9.31 9.84
N ASN A 27 -17.51 10.02 8.70
CA ASN A 27 -18.11 11.35 8.61
C ASN A 27 -19.64 11.28 8.82
N GLU A 28 -20.30 10.25 8.28
CA GLU A 28 -21.74 10.03 8.45
C GLU A 28 -22.09 9.70 9.91
N LEU A 29 -21.26 8.87 10.56
CA LEU A 29 -21.40 8.52 11.97
C LEU A 29 -21.17 9.76 12.86
N TYR A 30 -20.13 10.55 12.61
CA TYR A 30 -19.89 11.83 13.30
C TYR A 30 -21.03 12.82 13.11
N GLN A 31 -21.53 12.98 11.87
CA GLN A 31 -22.65 13.87 11.58
C GLN A 31 -23.90 13.47 12.35
N THR A 32 -24.15 12.17 12.49
CA THR A 32 -25.27 11.64 13.26
C THR A 32 -25.14 11.97 14.74
N VAL A 33 -23.98 11.77 15.35
CA VAL A 33 -23.71 12.16 16.75
C VAL A 33 -23.91 13.66 16.96
N ILE A 34 -23.31 14.50 16.11
CA ILE A 34 -23.38 15.96 16.22
C ILE A 34 -24.83 16.44 16.11
N ARG A 35 -25.57 15.94 15.10
CA ARG A 35 -26.97 16.30 14.88
C ARG A 35 -27.85 15.91 16.06
N ARG A 36 -27.70 14.70 16.59
CA ARG A 36 -28.46 14.24 17.77
C ARG A 36 -28.13 15.07 19.01
N ASN A 37 -26.85 15.39 19.23
CA ASN A 37 -26.40 16.23 20.34
C ASN A 37 -26.98 17.66 20.26
N ASN A 38 -26.95 18.28 19.07
CA ASN A 38 -27.51 19.62 18.86
C ASN A 38 -29.04 19.62 19.07
N LEU A 39 -29.74 18.57 18.61
CA LEU A 39 -31.18 18.42 18.84
C LEU A 39 -31.51 18.28 20.33
N LEU A 40 -30.75 17.46 21.08
CA LEU A 40 -30.96 17.34 22.53
C LEU A 40 -30.73 18.68 23.24
N ASN A 41 -29.65 19.40 22.92
CA ASN A 41 -29.38 20.71 23.51
C ASN A 41 -30.53 21.70 23.22
N HIS A 42 -31.03 21.72 21.99
CA HIS A 42 -32.17 22.56 21.62
C HIS A 42 -33.44 22.24 22.43
N PHE A 43 -33.72 20.96 22.71
CA PHE A 43 -34.86 20.57 23.56
C PHE A 43 -34.66 20.95 25.03
N ILE A 44 -33.43 20.91 25.53
CA ILE A 44 -33.08 21.34 26.88
C ILE A 44 -33.22 22.86 27.00
N GLU A 45 -32.79 23.64 26.01
CA GLU A 45 -32.86 25.11 26.02
C GLU A 45 -34.29 25.64 25.87
N ASN A 46 -35.13 24.99 25.07
CA ASN A 46 -36.52 25.38 24.86
C ASN A 46 -37.50 24.77 25.88
N SER A 47 -36.98 24.29 27.02
CA SER A 47 -37.76 23.56 28.01
C SER A 47 -38.75 24.47 28.77
N VAL A 48 -39.99 24.55 28.28
CA VAL A 48 -41.15 24.92 29.13
C VAL A 48 -42.14 23.75 29.27
N SER A 49 -42.11 22.72 28.41
CA SER A 49 -43.10 21.61 28.47
C SER A 49 -42.61 20.24 27.95
N VAL A 50 -41.31 19.97 27.94
CA VAL A 50 -40.81 18.66 27.47
C VAL A 50 -40.99 17.62 28.57
N MET A 51 -41.74 16.55 28.30
CA MET A 51 -41.94 15.43 29.23
C MET A 51 -40.59 14.74 29.54
N ALA A 52 -40.40 14.33 30.79
CA ALA A 52 -39.17 13.67 31.25
C ALA A 52 -38.81 12.43 30.40
N ASP A 53 -39.82 11.65 30.01
CA ASP A 53 -39.66 10.44 29.20
C ASP A 53 -39.08 10.75 27.81
N PHE A 54 -39.51 11.85 27.18
CA PHE A 54 -38.99 12.26 25.87
C PHE A 54 -37.49 12.58 25.94
N LEU A 55 -37.03 13.23 27.01
CA LEU A 55 -35.61 13.52 27.20
C LEU A 55 -34.78 12.25 27.40
N ILE A 56 -35.35 11.23 28.05
CA ILE A 56 -34.70 9.92 28.21
C ILE A 56 -34.53 9.25 26.85
N ASP A 57 -35.57 9.27 26.01
CA ASP A 57 -35.50 8.72 24.66
C ASP A 57 -34.45 9.43 23.78
N GLN A 58 -34.39 10.77 23.84
CA GLN A 58 -33.36 11.52 23.09
C GLN A 58 -31.94 11.20 23.58
N LYS A 59 -31.73 11.03 24.88
CA LYS A 59 -30.43 10.61 25.43
C LYS A 59 -30.05 9.21 24.94
N LYS A 60 -31.01 8.28 24.87
CA LYS A 60 -30.79 6.94 24.34
C LYS A 60 -30.34 6.97 22.87
N LEU A 61 -30.96 7.80 22.04
CA LEU A 61 -30.58 7.97 20.63
C LEU A 61 -29.16 8.53 20.45
N ILE A 62 -28.69 9.41 21.34
CA ILE A 62 -27.30 9.88 21.33
C ILE A 62 -26.35 8.75 21.73
N GLN A 63 -26.71 7.97 22.77
CA GLN A 63 -25.91 6.83 23.19
C GLN A 63 -25.74 5.83 22.03
N GLU A 64 -26.84 5.46 21.36
CA GLU A 64 -26.81 4.58 20.19
C GLU A 64 -25.96 5.14 19.04
N ALA A 65 -26.01 6.46 18.80
CA ALA A 65 -25.18 7.09 17.78
C ALA A 65 -23.67 7.06 18.13
N VAL A 66 -23.33 7.24 19.42
CA VAL A 66 -21.95 7.14 19.90
C VAL A 66 -21.47 5.69 19.85
N ASP A 67 -22.31 4.73 20.25
CA ASP A 67 -22.02 3.31 20.15
C ASP A 67 -21.74 2.93 18.69
N ALA A 68 -22.59 3.36 17.75
CA ALA A 68 -22.39 3.11 16.32
C ALA A 68 -21.09 3.72 15.77
N LEU A 69 -20.67 4.90 16.26
CA LEU A 69 -19.40 5.50 15.87
C LEU A 69 -18.20 4.66 16.33
N LEU A 70 -18.24 4.15 17.57
CA LEU A 70 -17.14 3.40 18.16
C LEU A 70 -17.10 1.95 17.65
N ASP A 71 -18.25 1.28 17.63
CA ASP A 71 -18.44 -0.08 17.13
C ASP A 71 -19.88 -0.26 16.62
N ASN A 72 -20.03 -0.25 15.30
CA ASN A 72 -21.33 -0.29 14.63
C ASN A 72 -22.04 -1.66 14.68
N GLY A 73 -21.64 -2.58 15.57
CA GLY A 73 -22.31 -3.87 15.77
C GLY A 73 -22.77 -4.16 17.21
N ILE A 74 -22.29 -3.42 18.20
CA ILE A 74 -22.52 -3.76 19.63
C ILE A 74 -23.99 -3.58 20.04
N GLY A 75 -24.69 -2.58 19.48
CA GLY A 75 -26.05 -2.21 19.88
C GLY A 75 -27.19 -2.99 19.21
N GLY A 76 -26.89 -4.01 18.41
CA GLY A 76 -27.88 -4.77 17.65
C GLY A 76 -27.82 -4.49 16.15
N GLN A 77 -28.83 -3.84 15.58
CA GLN A 77 -28.84 -3.55 14.14
C GLN A 77 -27.84 -2.43 13.80
N PRO A 78 -26.89 -2.67 12.87
CA PRO A 78 -25.91 -1.67 12.48
C PRO A 78 -26.59 -0.50 11.77
N VAL A 79 -26.02 0.69 11.91
CA VAL A 79 -26.38 1.85 11.09
C VAL A 79 -25.88 1.61 9.67
N ARG A 80 -26.76 1.75 8.69
CA ARG A 80 -26.52 1.45 7.28
C ARG A 80 -26.71 2.66 6.39
N ASP A 81 -26.06 2.63 5.23
CA ASP A 81 -26.23 3.61 4.17
C ASP A 81 -27.49 3.34 3.33
N SER A 82 -27.75 4.21 2.35
CA SER A 82 -28.90 4.09 1.43
C SER A 82 -28.91 2.82 0.59
N HIS A 83 -27.79 2.10 0.49
CA HIS A 83 -27.65 0.84 -0.24
C HIS A 83 -27.65 -0.37 0.71
N ASP A 84 -28.13 -0.20 1.94
CA ASP A 84 -28.18 -1.22 2.98
C ASP A 84 -26.79 -1.77 3.38
N ARG A 85 -25.71 -1.05 3.09
CA ARG A 85 -24.36 -1.42 3.54
C ARG A 85 -24.09 -0.81 4.93
N PRO A 86 -23.62 -1.59 5.91
CA PRO A 86 -23.27 -1.06 7.22
C PRO A 86 -22.06 -0.12 7.13
N TYR A 87 -22.13 1.02 7.80
CA TYR A 87 -21.01 1.96 7.90
C TYR A 87 -19.86 1.33 8.69
N LYS A 88 -18.62 1.55 8.24
CA LYS A 88 -17.41 1.14 9.00
C LYS A 88 -17.18 2.08 10.20
N SER A 89 -17.13 1.51 11.40
CA SER A 89 -16.87 2.19 12.68
C SER A 89 -15.38 2.23 13.04
N PHE A 90 -15.00 2.95 14.11
CA PHE A 90 -13.60 2.95 14.57
C PHE A 90 -13.02 1.56 14.81
N SER A 91 -13.80 0.65 15.38
CA SER A 91 -13.38 -0.73 15.62
C SER A 91 -13.08 -1.46 14.32
N ASP A 92 -13.89 -1.27 13.28
CA ASP A 92 -13.69 -1.87 11.95
C ASP A 92 -12.44 -1.35 11.24
N PHE A 93 -12.09 -0.08 11.44
CA PHE A 93 -10.84 0.47 10.89
C PHE A 93 -9.60 -0.15 11.53
N ILE A 94 -9.70 -0.63 12.77
CA ILE A 94 -8.56 -1.18 13.51
C ILE A 94 -8.46 -2.70 13.30
N GLN A 95 -9.60 -3.40 13.35
CA GLN A 95 -9.69 -4.85 13.37
C GLN A 95 -9.85 -5.47 11.96
N GLY A 96 -9.73 -6.79 11.88
CA GLY A 96 -9.95 -7.52 10.63
C GLY A 96 -8.75 -7.51 9.67
N LYS A 97 -8.91 -8.18 8.53
CA LYS A 97 -7.86 -8.33 7.51
C LYS A 97 -7.55 -7.00 6.79
N GLU A 98 -8.59 -6.21 6.55
CA GLU A 98 -8.52 -4.85 5.97
C GLU A 98 -8.27 -3.76 7.02
N GLY A 99 -8.08 -4.16 8.29
CA GLY A 99 -7.81 -3.25 9.38
C GLY A 99 -6.39 -2.69 9.34
N ARG A 100 -6.21 -1.52 9.94
CA ARG A 100 -4.92 -0.80 9.97
C ARG A 100 -3.75 -1.67 10.43
N PHE A 101 -3.94 -2.52 11.44
CA PHE A 101 -2.86 -3.37 11.95
C PHE A 101 -2.34 -4.36 10.91
N ARG A 102 -3.23 -5.09 10.24
CA ARG A 102 -2.83 -6.16 9.33
C ARG A 102 -2.44 -5.64 7.96
N GLU A 103 -3.20 -4.71 7.41
CA GLU A 103 -2.99 -4.24 6.05
C GLU A 103 -1.97 -3.11 5.93
N ASN A 104 -1.88 -2.21 6.93
CA ASN A 104 -1.04 -1.01 6.83
C ASN A 104 0.18 -0.98 7.75
N LEU A 105 0.18 -1.73 8.85
CA LEU A 105 1.33 -1.79 9.76
C LEU A 105 2.24 -2.98 9.47
N LEU A 106 1.69 -4.20 9.40
CA LEU A 106 2.46 -5.42 9.14
C LEU A 106 2.80 -5.60 7.65
N GLY A 107 1.91 -5.17 6.77
CA GLY A 107 2.14 -5.09 5.33
C GLY A 107 2.19 -3.64 4.88
N LYS A 108 3.07 -3.31 3.94
CA LYS A 108 3.08 -2.01 3.26
C LYS A 108 3.45 -2.20 1.80
N ARG A 109 2.96 -1.29 0.97
CA ARG A 109 3.51 -1.11 -0.37
C ARG A 109 4.88 -0.45 -0.23
N VAL A 110 5.83 -0.91 -1.04
CA VAL A 110 7.24 -0.49 -0.96
C VAL A 110 7.70 0.02 -2.31
N ASP A 111 8.49 1.10 -2.27
CA ASP A 111 9.19 1.61 -3.46
C ASP A 111 10.34 0.68 -3.84
N TYR A 112 11.01 0.98 -4.97
CA TYR A 112 12.11 0.17 -5.50
C TYR A 112 11.74 -1.31 -5.65
N SER A 113 10.49 -1.55 -6.08
CA SER A 113 9.97 -2.88 -6.33
C SER A 113 9.28 -2.99 -7.69
N GLY A 114 9.27 -4.20 -8.24
CA GLY A 114 8.65 -4.51 -9.53
C GLY A 114 8.09 -5.93 -9.53
N ARG A 115 7.35 -6.31 -10.58
CA ARG A 115 6.84 -7.67 -10.76
C ARG A 115 6.81 -8.01 -12.24
N SER A 116 7.17 -9.26 -12.57
CA SER A 116 6.95 -9.82 -13.91
C SER A 116 6.70 -11.32 -13.85
N VAL A 117 6.27 -11.87 -14.97
CA VAL A 117 6.17 -13.32 -15.20
C VAL A 117 7.58 -13.92 -15.14
N ILE A 118 7.69 -15.13 -14.60
CA ILE A 118 8.94 -15.88 -14.58
C ILE A 118 9.02 -16.88 -15.74
N VAL A 119 10.23 -17.06 -16.26
CA VAL A 119 10.57 -18.10 -17.24
C VAL A 119 11.85 -18.81 -16.80
N VAL A 120 12.07 -20.00 -17.33
CA VAL A 120 13.24 -20.81 -16.97
C VAL A 120 14.52 -20.20 -17.54
N GLY A 121 15.52 -20.01 -16.68
CA GLY A 121 16.87 -19.55 -17.06
C GLY A 121 17.93 -20.64 -16.84
N PRO A 122 18.05 -21.64 -17.73
CA PRO A 122 18.90 -22.82 -17.50
C PRO A 122 20.40 -22.52 -17.59
N LEU A 123 20.79 -21.39 -18.19
CA LEU A 123 22.18 -20.97 -18.35
C LEU A 123 22.69 -20.09 -17.21
N LEU A 124 21.82 -19.73 -16.26
CA LEU A 124 22.18 -18.92 -15.12
C LEU A 124 23.00 -19.74 -14.11
N SER A 125 23.88 -19.08 -13.37
CA SER A 125 24.44 -19.68 -12.16
C SER A 125 23.39 -19.66 -11.04
N LEU A 126 23.53 -20.53 -10.03
CA LEU A 126 22.55 -20.65 -8.95
C LEU A 126 22.25 -19.33 -8.21
N TYR A 127 23.23 -18.45 -8.10
CA TYR A 127 23.14 -17.16 -7.42
C TYR A 127 22.69 -16.00 -8.34
N GLN A 128 22.36 -16.29 -9.60
CA GLN A 128 22.01 -15.30 -10.61
C GLN A 128 20.54 -15.39 -11.02
N CYS A 129 19.98 -14.26 -11.43
CA CYS A 129 18.67 -14.20 -12.08
C CYS A 129 18.72 -13.26 -13.28
N GLY A 130 17.89 -13.48 -14.29
CA GLY A 130 17.74 -12.52 -15.39
C GLY A 130 16.71 -11.45 -15.04
N LEU A 131 17.10 -10.19 -15.12
CA LEU A 131 16.23 -9.03 -14.87
C LEU A 131 15.98 -8.26 -16.18
N PRO A 132 14.72 -8.09 -16.60
CA PRO A 132 14.34 -7.31 -17.78
C PRO A 132 14.91 -5.89 -17.77
N ARG A 133 15.39 -5.42 -18.93
CA ARG A 133 15.90 -4.05 -19.11
C ARG A 133 14.95 -2.97 -18.60
N GLU A 134 13.66 -3.13 -18.87
CA GLU A 134 12.64 -2.13 -18.51
C GLU A 134 12.40 -2.06 -17.00
N ILE A 135 12.50 -3.20 -16.31
CA ILE A 135 12.39 -3.24 -14.86
C ILE A 135 13.68 -2.71 -14.24
N ALA A 136 14.83 -3.15 -14.75
CA ALA A 136 16.13 -2.76 -14.21
C ALA A 136 16.37 -1.24 -14.28
N ILE A 137 16.02 -0.58 -15.39
CA ILE A 137 16.25 0.86 -15.55
C ILE A 137 15.42 1.70 -14.56
N GLU A 138 14.19 1.28 -14.25
CA GLU A 138 13.34 1.95 -13.27
C GLU A 138 13.80 1.67 -11.84
N LEU A 139 14.06 0.40 -11.51
CA LEU A 139 14.49 0.02 -10.16
C LEU A 139 15.84 0.62 -9.78
N PHE A 140 16.76 0.75 -10.74
CA PHE A 140 18.10 1.28 -10.50
C PHE A 140 18.27 2.75 -10.90
N GLN A 141 17.18 3.48 -11.18
CA GLN A 141 17.25 4.85 -11.71
C GLN A 141 18.09 5.80 -10.84
N ALA A 142 17.95 5.72 -9.52
CA ALA A 142 18.71 6.55 -8.58
C ALA A 142 20.23 6.27 -8.65
N PHE A 143 20.60 4.99 -8.75
CA PHE A 143 22.00 4.58 -8.87
C PHE A 143 22.59 5.00 -10.22
N LEU A 144 21.82 4.86 -11.30
CA LEU A 144 22.20 5.33 -12.64
C LEU A 144 22.47 6.82 -12.65
N ILE A 145 21.57 7.61 -12.08
CA ILE A 145 21.72 9.06 -11.99
C ILE A 145 23.03 9.43 -11.28
N ARG A 146 23.31 8.80 -10.12
CA ARG A 146 24.53 9.06 -9.35
C ARG A 146 25.78 8.75 -10.17
N ASP A 147 25.84 7.56 -10.75
CA ASP A 147 27.01 7.09 -11.50
C ASP A 147 27.27 7.92 -12.78
N LEU A 148 26.22 8.35 -13.48
CA LEU A 148 26.35 9.24 -14.65
C LEU A 148 26.94 10.62 -14.29
N ILE A 149 26.60 11.16 -13.12
CA ILE A 149 27.14 12.43 -12.63
C ILE A 149 28.58 12.25 -12.16
N GLU A 150 28.88 11.19 -11.41
CA GLU A 150 30.24 10.88 -10.92
C GLU A 150 31.23 10.67 -12.06
N ARG A 151 30.78 10.03 -13.16
CA ARG A 151 31.59 9.83 -14.38
C ARG A 151 31.66 11.05 -15.29
N GLN A 152 31.05 12.17 -14.91
CA GLN A 152 30.96 13.40 -15.71
C GLN A 152 30.27 13.21 -17.08
N ILE A 153 29.45 12.16 -17.23
CA ILE A 153 28.64 11.91 -18.44
C ILE A 153 27.43 12.86 -18.45
N ALA A 154 26.89 13.14 -17.26
CA ALA A 154 25.81 14.10 -17.07
C ALA A 154 26.25 15.23 -16.12
N PRO A 155 26.04 16.51 -16.47
CA PRO A 155 26.44 17.63 -15.61
C PRO A 155 25.53 17.82 -14.38
N ASN A 156 24.28 17.34 -14.43
CA ASN A 156 23.31 17.51 -13.35
C ASN A 156 22.18 16.46 -13.42
N LEU A 157 21.33 16.46 -12.39
CA LEU A 157 20.18 15.55 -12.25
C LEU A 157 19.24 15.56 -13.46
N ARG A 158 18.93 16.75 -14.01
CA ARG A 158 17.98 16.89 -15.11
C ARG A 158 18.55 16.30 -16.39
N ALA A 159 19.81 16.61 -16.70
CA ALA A 159 20.52 16.03 -17.84
C ALA A 159 20.62 14.50 -17.72
N ALA A 160 20.94 13.98 -16.53
CA ALA A 160 20.99 12.53 -16.30
C ALA A 160 19.64 11.86 -16.60
N LYS A 161 18.52 12.43 -16.14
CA LYS A 161 17.18 11.92 -16.43
C LYS A 161 16.85 11.91 -17.93
N ILE A 162 17.27 12.92 -18.68
CA ILE A 162 17.09 12.98 -20.13
C ILE A 162 17.89 11.86 -20.80
N ILE A 163 19.18 11.70 -20.46
CA ILE A 163 20.04 10.66 -21.03
C ILE A 163 19.49 9.25 -20.72
N ILE A 164 18.97 9.02 -19.52
CA ILE A 164 18.34 7.75 -19.14
C ILE A 164 17.09 7.48 -19.99
N ARG A 165 16.26 8.52 -20.24
CA ARG A 165 15.06 8.42 -21.07
C ARG A 165 15.37 8.07 -22.52
N ASP A 166 16.49 8.56 -23.05
CA ASP A 166 16.93 8.29 -24.42
C ASP A 166 17.40 6.84 -24.63
N ARG A 167 17.59 6.05 -23.56
CA ARG A 167 17.94 4.62 -23.58
C ARG A 167 19.17 4.28 -24.45
N GLY A 168 20.15 5.19 -24.51
CA GLY A 168 21.37 5.03 -25.31
C GLY A 168 22.24 3.84 -24.84
N PRO A 169 23.15 3.33 -25.70
CA PRO A 169 23.98 2.15 -25.40
C PRO A 169 24.85 2.29 -24.16
N ILE A 170 25.26 3.52 -23.83
CA ILE A 170 26.08 3.80 -22.64
C ILE A 170 25.33 3.47 -21.34
N ILE A 171 24.01 3.68 -21.31
CA ILE A 171 23.16 3.42 -20.14
C ILE A 171 23.15 1.94 -19.81
N TRP A 172 23.04 1.07 -20.82
CA TRP A 172 23.03 -0.37 -20.59
C TRP A 172 24.36 -0.89 -20.06
N ASN A 173 25.48 -0.32 -20.50
CA ASN A 173 26.80 -0.68 -20.00
C ASN A 173 26.99 -0.24 -18.54
N VAL A 174 26.58 0.99 -18.21
CA VAL A 174 26.62 1.49 -16.84
C VAL A 174 25.70 0.68 -15.93
N LEU A 175 24.46 0.41 -16.37
CA LEU A 175 23.49 -0.38 -15.63
C LEU A 175 24.02 -1.78 -15.29
N LYS A 176 24.63 -2.47 -16.27
CA LYS A 176 25.27 -3.77 -16.03
C LYS A 176 26.34 -3.71 -14.94
N GLN A 177 27.17 -2.66 -14.91
CA GLN A 177 28.22 -2.50 -13.90
C GLN A 177 27.64 -2.24 -12.51
N ILE A 178 26.57 -1.44 -12.42
CA ILE A 178 25.87 -1.17 -11.16
C ILE A 178 25.26 -2.48 -10.62
N MET A 179 24.52 -3.20 -11.46
CA MET A 179 23.82 -4.44 -11.10
C MET A 179 24.76 -5.55 -10.59
N GLN A 180 26.00 -5.62 -11.08
CA GLN A 180 26.99 -6.60 -10.61
C GLN A 180 27.36 -6.45 -9.13
N ARG A 181 27.11 -5.28 -8.53
CA ARG A 181 27.46 -4.97 -7.14
C ARG A 181 26.25 -4.91 -6.21
N HIS A 182 25.04 -5.08 -6.74
CA HIS A 182 23.80 -4.92 -5.99
C HIS A 182 22.93 -6.17 -6.14
N PRO A 183 22.79 -6.98 -5.07
CA PRO A 183 21.84 -8.08 -5.08
C PRO A 183 20.40 -7.53 -5.16
N ILE A 184 19.49 -8.36 -5.65
CA ILE A 184 18.05 -8.12 -5.61
C ILE A 184 17.35 -9.28 -4.92
N LEU A 185 16.20 -9.01 -4.30
CA LEU A 185 15.38 -10.03 -3.67
C LEU A 185 14.26 -10.43 -4.62
N LEU A 186 14.16 -11.73 -4.92
CA LEU A 186 13.00 -12.30 -5.60
C LEU A 186 12.04 -12.91 -4.58
N ASN A 187 10.75 -12.68 -4.78
CA ASN A 187 9.69 -13.20 -3.92
C ASN A 187 8.51 -13.73 -4.76
N ARG A 188 8.01 -14.92 -4.43
CA ARG A 188 6.76 -15.45 -4.97
C ARG A 188 5.70 -15.55 -3.87
N ALA A 189 4.51 -15.04 -4.16
CA ALA A 189 3.36 -15.20 -3.28
C ALA A 189 2.62 -16.52 -3.58
N PRO A 190 2.10 -17.24 -2.57
CA PRO A 190 2.22 -16.97 -1.14
C PRO A 190 3.58 -17.39 -0.57
N THR A 191 4.16 -16.58 0.32
CA THR A 191 5.42 -16.90 1.01
C THR A 191 5.15 -17.78 2.23
N LEU A 192 5.34 -19.10 2.09
CA LEU A 192 5.04 -20.08 3.16
C LEU A 192 6.18 -20.26 4.16
N HIS A 193 7.42 -20.03 3.72
CA HIS A 193 8.62 -20.18 4.52
C HIS A 193 9.72 -19.27 3.99
N ARG A 194 10.82 -19.14 4.75
CA ARG A 194 11.93 -18.23 4.44
C ARG A 194 12.49 -18.37 3.02
N LEU A 195 12.52 -19.58 2.45
CA LEU A 195 13.05 -19.81 1.09
C LEU A 195 12.16 -19.23 -0.02
N GLY A 196 10.96 -18.72 0.30
CA GLY A 196 10.10 -18.01 -0.64
C GLY A 196 10.57 -16.59 -0.95
N ILE A 197 11.63 -16.13 -0.28
CA ILE A 197 12.36 -14.90 -0.61
C ILE A 197 13.85 -15.25 -0.66
N GLN A 198 14.53 -14.96 -1.76
CA GLN A 198 15.97 -15.21 -1.90
C GLN A 198 16.65 -14.08 -2.66
N ALA A 199 17.93 -13.87 -2.35
CA ALA A 199 18.75 -12.85 -2.99
C ALA A 199 19.51 -13.42 -4.21
N PHE A 200 19.59 -12.64 -5.29
CA PHE A 200 20.31 -12.98 -6.50
C PHE A 200 21.08 -11.79 -7.05
N ILE A 201 22.19 -12.05 -7.74
CA ILE A 201 22.87 -11.04 -8.56
C ILE A 201 22.15 -10.95 -9.91
N PRO A 202 21.56 -9.79 -10.26
CA PRO A 202 20.78 -9.69 -11.48
C PRO A 202 21.68 -9.55 -12.72
N ILE A 203 21.30 -10.24 -13.79
CA ILE A 203 21.87 -10.12 -15.12
C ILE A 203 20.87 -9.43 -16.02
N LEU A 204 21.31 -8.40 -16.75
CA LEU A 204 20.45 -7.67 -17.67
C LEU A 204 20.08 -8.53 -18.89
N ILE A 205 18.78 -8.74 -19.10
CA ILE A 205 18.23 -9.50 -20.24
C ILE A 205 17.34 -8.62 -21.12
N GLU A 206 17.18 -8.99 -22.40
CA GLU A 206 16.39 -8.24 -23.38
C GLU A 206 14.88 -8.51 -23.30
N GLU A 207 14.53 -9.69 -22.79
CA GLU A 207 13.14 -10.12 -22.62
C GLU A 207 12.44 -9.37 -21.49
N LEU A 208 11.11 -9.49 -21.44
CA LEU A 208 10.26 -8.85 -20.44
C LEU A 208 9.98 -9.73 -19.21
N ALA A 209 10.32 -11.02 -19.28
CA ALA A 209 10.13 -11.99 -18.21
C ALA A 209 11.39 -12.13 -17.35
N ILE A 210 11.22 -12.38 -16.06
CA ILE A 210 12.33 -12.65 -15.15
C ILE A 210 12.82 -14.08 -15.39
N HIS A 211 14.13 -14.25 -15.60
CA HIS A 211 14.71 -15.59 -15.72
C HIS A 211 15.07 -16.12 -14.34
N LEU A 212 14.49 -17.26 -13.97
CA LEU A 212 14.72 -17.92 -12.70
C LEU A 212 15.51 -19.22 -12.90
N HIS A 213 16.47 -19.47 -12.00
CA HIS A 213 17.23 -20.72 -12.03
C HIS A 213 16.34 -21.93 -11.67
N PRO A 214 16.37 -23.04 -12.44
CA PRO A 214 15.43 -24.16 -12.24
C PRO A 214 15.57 -24.85 -10.87
N LEU A 215 16.76 -24.88 -10.27
CA LEU A 215 16.97 -25.52 -8.96
C LEU A 215 16.33 -24.77 -7.79
N VAL A 216 16.04 -23.47 -7.92
CA VAL A 216 15.40 -22.70 -6.83
C VAL A 216 13.88 -22.77 -6.88
N CYS A 217 13.29 -23.28 -7.97
CA CYS A 217 11.83 -23.40 -8.14
C CYS A 217 11.16 -24.13 -6.98
N ALA A 218 11.77 -25.22 -6.48
CA ALA A 218 11.27 -25.95 -5.32
C ALA A 218 11.18 -25.09 -4.05
N GLY A 219 12.16 -24.19 -3.83
CA GLY A 219 12.16 -23.25 -2.71
C GLY A 219 11.12 -22.14 -2.84
N PHE A 220 10.70 -21.80 -4.06
CA PHE A 220 9.60 -20.85 -4.30
C PHE A 220 8.24 -21.53 -4.49
N ASN A 221 8.22 -22.86 -4.55
CA ASN A 221 7.09 -23.66 -5.04
C ASN A 221 6.57 -23.16 -6.40
N ALA A 222 7.49 -22.72 -7.27
CA ALA A 222 7.19 -22.03 -8.52
C ALA A 222 7.19 -22.98 -9.72
N ASP A 223 6.27 -22.75 -10.65
CA ASP A 223 6.24 -23.35 -11.97
C ASP A 223 6.30 -22.25 -13.06
N PHE A 224 6.16 -22.63 -14.32
CA PHE A 224 6.35 -21.73 -15.46
C PHE A 224 5.11 -21.67 -16.37
N ASP A 225 3.92 -21.74 -15.77
CA ASP A 225 2.62 -21.70 -16.48
C ASP A 225 1.95 -20.31 -16.48
N GLY A 226 2.65 -19.30 -15.95
CA GLY A 226 2.15 -17.93 -15.80
C GLY A 226 2.47 -17.29 -14.44
N ASP A 227 3.14 -18.04 -13.56
CA ASP A 227 3.66 -17.56 -12.28
C ASP A 227 4.40 -16.21 -12.40
N GLN A 228 4.24 -15.39 -11.37
CA GLN A 228 4.85 -14.06 -11.27
C GLN A 228 5.69 -13.93 -10.01
N MET A 229 6.81 -13.22 -10.12
CA MET A 229 7.66 -12.88 -8.97
C MET A 229 7.80 -11.38 -8.82
N ALA A 230 7.76 -10.94 -7.55
CA ALA A 230 8.14 -9.60 -7.17
C ALA A 230 9.66 -9.50 -7.02
N VAL A 231 10.19 -8.33 -7.35
CA VAL A 231 11.59 -7.95 -7.22
C VAL A 231 11.67 -6.79 -6.25
N HIS A 232 12.64 -6.81 -5.33
CA HIS A 232 12.95 -5.68 -4.45
C HIS A 232 14.45 -5.39 -4.46
N VAL A 233 14.82 -4.10 -4.42
CA VAL A 233 16.22 -3.66 -4.36
C VAL A 233 16.59 -3.22 -2.95
N PRO A 234 17.49 -3.93 -2.24
CA PRO A 234 18.06 -3.45 -0.99
C PRO A 234 18.89 -2.18 -1.20
N LEU A 235 18.64 -1.14 -0.40
CA LEU A 235 19.25 0.18 -0.59
C LEU A 235 20.43 0.44 0.36
N SER A 236 20.27 0.19 1.66
CA SER A 236 21.34 0.43 2.62
C SER A 236 22.45 -0.62 2.48
N MET A 237 23.64 -0.31 3.00
CA MET A 237 24.76 -1.25 2.96
C MET A 237 24.46 -2.48 3.81
N GLU A 238 23.82 -2.29 4.96
CA GLU A 238 23.42 -3.37 5.86
C GLU A 238 22.44 -4.33 5.15
N ALA A 239 21.43 -3.79 4.46
CA ALA A 239 20.44 -4.59 3.74
C ALA A 239 20.99 -5.32 2.50
N GLN A 240 22.11 -4.83 1.94
CA GLN A 240 22.80 -5.51 0.84
C GLN A 240 23.72 -6.64 1.34
N VAL A 241 24.17 -6.56 2.59
CA VAL A 241 25.06 -7.54 3.23
C VAL A 241 24.28 -8.66 3.92
N GLU A 242 23.09 -8.35 4.43
CA GLU A 242 22.12 -9.32 4.99
C GLU A 242 21.68 -10.37 3.95
#